data_AF-A0A832FUS7-F1
#
_entry.id   AF-A0A832FUS7-F1
#
_cell.length_a   1.000
_cell.length_b   1.000
_cell.length_c   1.000
_cell.angle_alpha   90.00
_cell.angle_beta   90.00
_cell.angle_gamma   90.00
#
_symmetry.space_group_name_H-M   'P 1'
#
loop_
_entity.id
_entity.type
_entity.pdbx_description
1 polymer ?
#
loop_
_entity_poly.entity_id
_entity_poly.type
_entity_poly.pdbx_seq_one_letter_code
_entity_poly.pdbx_strand_id
1 'polypeptide(L)'
;MTDLPHLLELPHGTLRLPAFLPDATLGVVRTLDSADLETCGVEALVMNTFHLMQRPGSSTVQALGGLHAMCGWPHPIMTDSGGFQAYSLIRRNPRLGTLSDRGITYRPEGATRPYHLTPEKTVQLQLSYGADVVVCLDDCTHAEAPVAEQEESVRRTVAWAKRSRVEFDRILAQKGPPSGKRPLLMAVVQGGGVRDLRRRCAEELLAIGFDAFGFGGWPLDTQGRLLTDILAYTRELIPARFVMHALGVGHPAYVAEGTRLGYGLYDSALPTRDARHARLYVLRAGTPAGQ
;
A
#
# COMPACT_ATOMS: atom_id res chain seq x y z
N MET A 1 -5.02 3.55 25.24
CA MET A 1 -5.36 3.81 23.82
C MET A 1 -5.17 5.27 23.40
N THR A 2 -4.52 6.13 24.19
CA THR A 2 -4.49 7.60 23.98
C THR A 2 -3.37 8.14 23.09
N ASP A 3 -2.47 7.30 22.57
CA ASP A 3 -1.27 7.77 21.82
C ASP A 3 -1.28 7.42 20.32
N LEU A 4 -2.41 6.97 19.77
CA LEU A 4 -2.52 6.70 18.33
C LEU A 4 -2.69 8.02 17.56
N PRO A 5 -2.01 8.19 16.41
CA PRO A 5 -2.23 9.34 15.55
C PRO A 5 -3.67 9.38 15.04
N HIS A 6 -4.29 10.55 15.11
CA HIS A 6 -5.64 10.81 14.62
C HIS A 6 -5.63 11.67 13.34
N LEU A 7 -4.47 12.20 12.96
CA LEU A 7 -4.25 13.01 11.77
C LEU A 7 -2.92 12.64 11.11
N LEU A 8 -2.87 12.72 9.78
CA LEU A 8 -1.66 12.64 8.99
C LEU A 8 -1.49 13.90 8.15
N GLU A 9 -0.37 14.58 8.36
CA GLU A 9 0.02 15.77 7.63
C GLU A 9 0.72 15.41 6.32
N LEU A 10 0.04 15.60 5.20
CA LEU A 10 0.52 15.23 3.86
C LEU A 10 0.74 16.49 3.00
N PRO A 11 1.47 16.38 1.87
CA PRO A 11 1.66 17.51 0.97
C PRO A 11 0.37 18.13 0.44
N HIS A 12 -0.62 17.33 0.04
CA HIS A 12 -1.90 17.81 -0.49
C HIS A 12 -3.06 17.80 0.53
N GLY A 13 -2.76 17.96 1.82
CA GLY A 13 -3.78 18.14 2.86
C GLY A 13 -3.55 17.29 4.11
N THR A 14 -4.51 17.31 5.02
CA THR A 14 -4.49 16.53 6.25
C THR A 14 -5.51 15.40 6.16
N LEU A 15 -5.09 14.17 6.48
CA LEU A 15 -5.95 12.99 6.46
C LEU A 15 -6.35 12.60 7.89
N ARG A 16 -7.66 12.51 8.16
CA ARG A 16 -8.21 12.06 9.44
C ARG A 16 -8.15 10.54 9.56
N LEU A 17 -7.82 10.03 10.74
CA LEU A 17 -7.72 8.59 11.00
C LEU A 17 -8.79 8.11 11.99
N PRO A 18 -9.34 6.89 11.80
CA PRO A 18 -9.05 5.95 10.72
C PRO A 18 -9.59 6.41 9.36
N ALA A 19 -8.86 6.13 8.28
CA ALA A 19 -9.27 6.44 6.90
C ALA A 19 -9.30 5.20 6.02
N PHE A 20 -10.32 5.14 5.16
CA PHE A 20 -10.44 4.17 4.09
C PHE A 20 -10.15 4.86 2.74
N LEU A 21 -9.20 4.32 1.98
CA LEU A 21 -8.75 4.85 0.70
C LEU A 21 -9.28 3.95 -0.43
N PRO A 22 -10.23 4.44 -1.25
CA PRO A 22 -10.65 3.73 -2.45
C PRO A 22 -9.49 3.49 -3.42
N ASP A 23 -9.44 2.30 -4.03
CA ASP A 23 -8.48 1.97 -5.08
C ASP A 23 -8.83 2.66 -6.40
N ALA A 24 -7.96 3.56 -6.82
CA ALA A 24 -7.99 4.29 -8.08
C ALA A 24 -6.90 3.73 -9.03
N THR A 25 -7.03 2.45 -9.39
CA THR A 25 -6.00 1.64 -10.07
C THR A 25 -5.28 2.33 -11.25
N LEU A 26 -6.01 3.13 -12.04
CA LEU A 26 -5.50 3.82 -13.23
C LEU A 26 -5.61 5.36 -13.10
N GLY A 27 -5.56 5.89 -11.88
CA GLY A 27 -5.85 7.30 -11.61
C GLY A 27 -7.35 7.63 -11.66
N VAL A 28 -8.21 6.62 -11.52
CA VAL A 28 -9.65 6.80 -11.45
C VAL A 28 -10.26 5.72 -10.57
N VAL A 29 -11.14 6.12 -9.64
CA VAL A 29 -11.98 5.18 -8.92
C VAL A 29 -13.05 4.69 -9.89
N ARG A 30 -13.03 3.40 -10.22
CA ARG A 30 -13.87 2.88 -11.30
C ARG A 30 -15.35 3.22 -11.08
N THR A 31 -15.96 3.87 -12.08
CA THR A 31 -17.34 4.38 -12.16
C THR A 31 -17.65 5.69 -11.44
N LEU A 32 -16.66 6.37 -10.88
CA LEU A 32 -16.83 7.66 -10.19
C LEU A 32 -15.77 8.65 -10.69
N ASP A 33 -16.13 9.93 -10.74
CA ASP A 33 -15.15 11.00 -10.94
C ASP A 33 -14.71 11.63 -9.60
N SER A 34 -13.80 12.61 -9.66
CA SER A 34 -13.28 13.28 -8.47
C SER A 34 -14.37 14.03 -7.70
N ALA A 35 -15.37 14.62 -8.37
CA ALA A 35 -16.45 15.36 -7.73
C ALA A 35 -17.41 14.43 -6.98
N ASP A 36 -17.69 13.24 -7.54
CA ASP A 36 -18.44 12.19 -6.85
C ASP A 36 -17.74 11.78 -5.54
N LEU A 37 -16.42 11.59 -5.59
CA LEU A 37 -15.62 11.17 -4.44
C LEU A 37 -15.57 12.24 -3.35
N GLU A 38 -15.41 13.52 -3.72
CA GLU A 38 -15.49 14.64 -2.78
C GLU A 38 -16.87 14.73 -2.13
N THR A 39 -17.95 14.53 -2.92
CA THR A 39 -19.33 14.50 -2.42
C THR A 39 -19.55 13.36 -1.42
N CYS A 40 -18.89 12.22 -1.62
CA CYS A 40 -18.91 11.09 -0.68
C CYS A 40 -18.06 11.31 0.58
N GLY A 41 -17.30 12.41 0.66
CA GLY A 41 -16.40 12.69 1.77
C GLY A 41 -15.12 11.86 1.77
N VAL A 42 -14.69 11.36 0.61
CA VAL A 42 -13.39 10.68 0.47
C VAL A 42 -12.27 11.69 0.62
N GLU A 43 -11.32 11.41 1.51
CA GLU A 43 -10.24 12.33 1.83
C GLU A 43 -8.91 11.98 1.16
N ALA A 44 -8.73 10.72 0.74
CA ALA A 44 -7.52 10.27 0.07
C ALA A 44 -7.78 9.04 -0.80
N LEU A 45 -6.90 8.81 -1.77
CA LEU A 45 -6.98 7.67 -2.68
C LEU A 45 -5.70 6.84 -2.62
N VAL A 46 -5.82 5.54 -2.90
CA VAL A 46 -4.66 4.71 -3.25
C VAL A 46 -4.63 4.53 -4.77
N MET A 47 -3.44 4.61 -5.37
CA MET A 47 -3.23 4.40 -6.80
C MET A 47 -2.12 3.39 -7.04
N ASN A 48 -2.26 2.60 -8.10
CA ASN A 48 -1.37 1.49 -8.36
C ASN A 48 -0.22 1.85 -9.31
N THR A 49 1.01 1.84 -8.82
CA THR A 49 2.18 2.22 -9.63
C THR A 49 2.39 1.27 -10.82
N PHE A 50 2.15 -0.03 -10.64
CA PHE A 50 2.34 -1.05 -11.68
C PHE A 50 1.39 -0.87 -12.86
N HIS A 51 0.14 -0.49 -12.62
CA HIS A 51 -0.83 -0.21 -13.66
C HIS A 51 -0.55 1.13 -14.34
N LEU A 52 -0.32 2.19 -13.56
CA LEU A 52 -0.02 3.53 -14.08
C LEU A 52 1.21 3.56 -15.01
N MET A 53 2.28 2.83 -14.68
CA MET A 53 3.48 2.77 -15.52
C MET A 53 3.27 2.05 -16.85
N GLN A 54 2.22 1.22 -16.96
CA GLN A 54 1.85 0.54 -18.20
C GLN A 54 0.83 1.36 -19.00
N ARG A 55 -0.20 1.87 -18.31
CA ARG A 55 -1.29 2.65 -18.87
C ARG A 55 -1.74 3.68 -17.83
N PRO A 56 -1.73 4.98 -18.14
CA PRO A 56 -1.38 5.60 -19.42
C PRO A 56 0.14 5.62 -19.72
N GLY A 57 0.98 5.21 -18.77
CA GLY A 57 2.44 5.22 -18.88
C GLY A 57 3.06 6.41 -18.14
N SER A 58 4.25 6.21 -17.57
CA SER A 58 4.88 7.20 -16.71
C SER A 58 5.16 8.54 -17.39
N SER A 59 5.55 8.52 -18.67
CA SER A 59 5.78 9.73 -19.45
C SER A 59 4.51 10.56 -19.62
N THR A 60 3.38 9.89 -19.79
CA THR A 60 2.07 10.56 -19.94
C THR A 60 1.64 11.18 -18.62
N VAL A 61 1.77 10.46 -17.50
CA VAL A 61 1.46 11.00 -16.17
C VAL A 61 2.29 12.26 -15.89
N GLN A 62 3.60 12.22 -16.20
CA GLN A 62 4.49 13.36 -16.01
C GLN A 62 4.16 14.53 -16.95
N ALA A 63 3.86 14.26 -18.22
CA ALA A 63 3.49 15.30 -19.19
C ALA A 63 2.16 15.99 -18.84
N LEU A 64 1.26 15.30 -18.14
CA LEU A 64 0.00 15.86 -17.63
C LEU A 64 0.15 16.55 -16.26
N GLY A 65 1.38 16.66 -15.72
CA GLY A 65 1.66 17.39 -14.48
C GLY A 65 1.57 16.56 -13.20
N GLY A 66 1.61 15.22 -13.30
CA GLY A 66 1.50 14.30 -12.15
C GLY A 66 0.06 13.82 -11.92
N LEU A 67 -0.12 12.93 -10.93
CA LEU A 67 -1.41 12.25 -10.70
C LEU A 67 -2.52 13.22 -10.28
N HIS A 68 -2.22 14.17 -9.39
CA HIS A 68 -3.22 15.15 -8.94
C HIS A 68 -3.81 15.93 -10.11
N ALA A 69 -2.96 16.46 -11.00
CA ALA A 69 -3.39 17.21 -12.18
C ALA A 69 -4.09 16.30 -13.21
N MET A 70 -3.52 15.12 -13.49
CA MET A 70 -4.08 14.16 -14.43
C MET A 70 -5.49 13.70 -14.05
N CYS A 71 -5.72 13.47 -12.75
CA CYS A 71 -6.99 12.94 -12.22
C CYS A 71 -7.96 14.05 -11.78
N GLY A 72 -7.51 15.32 -11.74
CA GLY A 72 -8.28 16.40 -11.12
C GLY A 72 -8.59 16.13 -9.65
N TRP A 73 -7.65 15.53 -8.91
CA TRP A 73 -7.82 15.16 -7.51
C TRP A 73 -6.91 16.02 -6.62
N PRO A 74 -7.45 17.00 -5.87
CA PRO A 74 -6.65 17.95 -5.11
C PRO A 74 -6.23 17.46 -3.71
N HIS A 75 -6.72 16.29 -3.28
CA HIS A 75 -6.46 15.73 -1.93
C HIS A 75 -5.35 14.66 -1.97
N PRO A 76 -4.90 14.14 -0.82
CA PRO A 76 -3.78 13.22 -0.78
C PRO A 76 -3.92 11.95 -1.62
N ILE A 77 -2.80 11.54 -2.22
CA ILE A 77 -2.65 10.30 -2.99
C ILE A 77 -1.55 9.44 -2.36
N MET A 78 -1.92 8.24 -1.94
CA MET A 78 -0.97 7.17 -1.65
C MET A 78 -0.72 6.36 -2.92
N THR A 79 0.52 6.07 -3.24
CA THR A 79 0.82 5.09 -4.29
C THR A 79 1.35 3.80 -3.67
N ASP A 80 0.85 2.66 -4.14
CA ASP A 80 1.48 1.39 -3.82
C ASP A 80 2.79 1.19 -4.60
N SER A 81 3.57 0.19 -4.20
CA SER A 81 4.83 -0.15 -4.86
C SER A 81 4.66 -0.86 -6.20
N GLY A 82 3.45 -1.38 -6.49
CA GLY A 82 3.16 -2.28 -7.60
C GLY A 82 3.67 -3.72 -7.43
N GLY A 83 4.36 -4.02 -6.32
CA GLY A 83 5.01 -5.32 -6.11
C GLY A 83 4.03 -6.49 -6.04
N PHE A 84 2.94 -6.32 -5.29
CA PHE A 84 1.92 -7.35 -5.12
C PHE A 84 1.26 -7.77 -6.45
N GLN A 85 0.98 -6.83 -7.34
CA GLN A 85 0.34 -7.10 -8.63
C GLN A 85 1.29 -7.86 -9.56
N ALA A 86 2.55 -7.42 -9.67
CA ALA A 86 3.56 -8.12 -10.46
C ALA A 86 3.80 -9.54 -9.93
N TYR A 87 3.96 -9.69 -8.61
CA TYR A 87 4.11 -10.98 -7.95
C TYR A 87 2.91 -11.92 -8.18
N SER A 88 1.69 -11.41 -8.01
CA SER A 88 0.46 -12.19 -8.21
C SER A 88 0.36 -12.76 -9.63
N LEU A 89 0.81 -12.01 -10.63
CA LEU A 89 0.84 -12.45 -12.03
C LEU A 89 1.93 -13.51 -12.26
N ILE A 90 3.12 -13.33 -11.67
CA ILE A 90 4.22 -14.30 -11.75
C ILE A 90 3.85 -15.61 -11.05
N ARG A 91 3.16 -15.58 -9.91
CA ARG A 91 2.66 -16.79 -9.24
C ARG A 91 1.66 -17.57 -10.09
N ARG A 92 0.77 -16.85 -10.79
CA ARG A 92 -0.20 -17.47 -11.71
C ARG A 92 0.48 -18.07 -12.94
N ASN A 93 1.53 -17.42 -13.46
CA ASN A 93 2.31 -17.92 -14.58
C ASN A 93 3.80 -17.55 -14.40
N PRO A 94 4.63 -18.48 -13.89
CA PRO A 94 6.05 -18.22 -13.63
C PRO A 94 6.87 -17.82 -14.87
N ARG A 95 6.38 -18.09 -16.08
CA ARG A 95 7.04 -17.67 -17.32
C ARG A 95 6.96 -16.16 -17.56
N LEU A 96 6.08 -15.46 -16.85
CA LEU A 96 5.90 -14.02 -16.98
C LEU A 96 6.97 -13.23 -16.24
N GLY A 97 7.79 -13.83 -15.38
CA GLY A 97 8.76 -13.03 -14.64
C GLY A 97 9.49 -13.75 -13.53
N THR A 98 10.34 -12.99 -12.85
CA THR A 98 11.18 -13.49 -11.76
C THR A 98 11.26 -12.48 -10.62
N LEU A 99 11.44 -13.02 -9.43
CA LEU A 99 11.69 -12.30 -8.20
C LEU A 99 13.14 -12.56 -7.78
N SER A 100 13.91 -11.51 -7.48
CA SER A 100 15.34 -11.62 -7.15
C SER A 100 15.78 -10.50 -6.21
N ASP A 101 16.97 -10.57 -5.65
CA ASP A 101 17.52 -9.50 -4.80
C ASP A 101 17.51 -8.11 -5.45
N ARG A 102 17.56 -8.04 -6.79
CA ARG A 102 17.53 -6.76 -7.52
C ARG A 102 16.14 -6.11 -7.55
N GLY A 103 15.07 -6.90 -7.48
CA GLY A 103 13.69 -6.46 -7.69
C GLY A 103 12.86 -7.52 -8.41
N ILE A 104 11.71 -7.10 -8.93
CA ILE A 104 10.80 -7.90 -9.74
C ILE A 104 11.03 -7.59 -11.22
N THR A 105 11.17 -8.62 -12.03
CA THR A 105 11.13 -8.52 -13.48
C THR A 105 9.85 -9.16 -13.98
N TYR A 106 9.03 -8.42 -14.72
CA TYR A 106 7.75 -8.88 -15.24
C TYR A 106 7.65 -8.57 -16.74
N ARG A 107 7.30 -9.56 -17.55
CA ARG A 107 7.07 -9.44 -18.98
C ARG A 107 5.66 -9.97 -19.30
N PRO A 108 4.68 -9.08 -19.55
CA PRO A 108 3.38 -9.51 -20.03
C PRO A 108 3.50 -10.17 -21.41
N GLU A 109 2.54 -11.04 -21.73
CA GLU A 109 2.47 -11.65 -23.06
C GLU A 109 2.33 -10.56 -24.14
N GLY A 110 3.11 -10.70 -25.22
CA GLY A 110 3.16 -9.72 -26.30
C GLY A 110 3.97 -8.45 -26.02
N ALA A 111 4.53 -8.27 -24.81
CA ALA A 111 5.39 -7.12 -24.53
C ALA A 111 6.76 -7.24 -25.20
N THR A 112 7.21 -6.14 -25.82
CA THR A 112 8.53 -6.07 -26.48
C THR A 112 9.69 -6.04 -25.49
N ARG A 113 9.47 -5.52 -24.28
CA ARG A 113 10.47 -5.42 -23.22
C ARG A 113 9.87 -5.78 -21.85
N PRO A 114 10.66 -6.36 -20.95
CA PRO A 114 10.24 -6.56 -19.57
C PRO A 114 10.14 -5.22 -18.82
N TYR A 115 9.23 -5.18 -17.86
CA TYR A 115 9.17 -4.18 -16.81
C TYR A 115 10.05 -4.62 -15.63
N HIS A 116 10.81 -3.68 -15.09
CA HIS A 116 11.64 -3.89 -13.92
C HIS A 116 11.16 -2.99 -12.79
N LEU A 117 10.68 -3.61 -11.71
CA LEU A 117 10.36 -2.95 -10.45
C LEU A 117 11.51 -3.21 -9.48
N THR A 118 12.46 -2.29 -9.43
CA THR A 118 13.49 -2.29 -8.38
C THR A 118 13.06 -1.33 -7.26
N PRO A 119 13.58 -1.49 -6.03
CA PRO A 119 13.33 -0.57 -4.93
C PRO A 119 13.54 0.91 -5.29
N GLU A 120 14.60 1.21 -6.06
CA GLU A 120 14.89 2.57 -6.51
C GLU A 120 13.91 3.03 -7.57
N LYS A 121 13.63 2.18 -8.58
CA LYS A 121 12.73 2.54 -9.67
C LYS A 121 11.32 2.82 -9.17
N THR A 122 10.85 2.01 -8.22
CA THR A 122 9.53 2.19 -7.60
C THR A 122 9.45 3.50 -6.81
N VAL A 123 10.49 3.88 -6.06
CA VAL A 123 10.53 5.20 -5.39
C VAL A 123 10.57 6.35 -6.40
N GLN A 124 11.40 6.24 -7.44
CA GLN A 124 11.49 7.25 -8.51
C GLN A 124 10.14 7.48 -9.19
N LEU A 125 9.42 6.40 -9.51
CA LEU A 125 8.12 6.48 -10.16
C LEU A 125 7.11 7.20 -9.28
N GLN A 126 6.93 6.74 -8.04
CA GLN A 126 5.98 7.31 -7.09
C GLN A 126 6.23 8.79 -6.81
N LEU A 127 7.49 9.19 -6.60
CA LEU A 127 7.85 10.60 -6.43
C LEU A 127 7.61 11.41 -7.71
N SER A 128 7.91 10.85 -8.88
CA SER A 128 7.66 11.53 -10.16
C SER A 128 6.17 11.68 -10.50
N TYR A 129 5.32 10.85 -9.88
CA TYR A 129 3.88 10.91 -9.99
C TYR A 129 3.25 11.93 -9.03
N GLY A 130 4.03 12.46 -8.08
CA GLY A 130 3.55 13.42 -7.09
C GLY A 130 2.88 12.77 -5.88
N ALA A 131 3.17 11.51 -5.58
CA ALA A 131 2.56 10.80 -4.45
C ALA A 131 2.88 11.48 -3.10
N ASP A 132 1.88 11.57 -2.23
CA ASP A 132 1.97 12.08 -0.85
C ASP A 132 2.52 11.03 0.12
N VAL A 133 2.22 9.76 -0.14
CA VAL A 133 2.74 8.61 0.58
C VAL A 133 3.30 7.61 -0.41
N VAL A 134 4.60 7.34 -0.26
CA VAL A 134 5.38 6.39 -1.06
C VAL A 134 5.50 5.09 -0.29
N VAL A 135 5.01 3.99 -0.85
CA VAL A 135 5.15 2.66 -0.24
C VAL A 135 6.37 1.95 -0.81
N CYS A 136 7.23 1.42 0.07
CA CYS A 136 8.41 0.65 -0.34
C CYS A 136 8.02 -0.62 -1.10
N LEU A 137 8.90 -1.04 -2.02
CA LEU A 137 8.76 -2.36 -2.64
C LEU A 137 9.04 -3.45 -1.59
N ASP A 138 8.16 -4.43 -1.53
CA ASP A 138 8.20 -5.54 -0.59
C ASP A 138 7.93 -6.88 -1.29
N ASP A 139 8.27 -7.97 -0.62
CA ASP A 139 8.03 -9.33 -1.10
C ASP A 139 6.86 -9.96 -0.34
N CYS A 140 5.70 -9.97 -0.96
CA CYS A 140 4.46 -10.41 -0.33
C CYS A 140 4.22 -11.92 -0.50
N THR A 141 4.03 -12.62 0.61
CA THR A 141 3.74 -14.05 0.67
C THR A 141 2.33 -14.33 1.20
N HIS A 142 1.80 -15.52 0.89
CA HIS A 142 0.57 -16.00 1.54
C HIS A 142 0.87 -16.27 3.02
N ALA A 143 -0.08 -16.04 3.93
CA ALA A 143 0.16 -16.22 5.37
C ALA A 143 0.60 -17.64 5.77
N GLU A 144 0.10 -18.64 5.03
CA GLU A 144 0.37 -20.06 5.24
C GLU A 144 1.53 -20.60 4.36
N ALA A 145 2.25 -19.73 3.64
CA ALA A 145 3.42 -20.19 2.85
C ALA A 145 4.50 -20.79 3.78
N PRO A 146 5.32 -21.75 3.30
CA PRO A 146 6.34 -22.41 4.10
C PRO A 146 7.27 -21.41 4.80
N VAL A 147 7.71 -21.72 6.03
CA VAL A 147 8.56 -20.82 6.83
C VAL A 147 9.80 -20.35 6.07
N ALA A 148 10.45 -21.23 5.30
CA ALA A 148 11.61 -20.87 4.47
C ALA A 148 11.28 -19.81 3.40
N GLU A 149 10.07 -19.84 2.85
CA GLU A 149 9.60 -18.81 1.90
C GLU A 149 9.34 -17.48 2.62
N GLN A 150 8.75 -17.52 3.82
CA GLN A 150 8.54 -16.35 4.67
C GLN A 150 9.87 -15.70 5.09
N GLU A 151 10.87 -16.51 5.43
CA GLU A 151 12.21 -16.04 5.82
C GLU A 151 12.86 -15.28 4.68
N GLU A 152 12.80 -15.82 3.48
CA GLU A 152 13.35 -15.20 2.27
C GLU A 152 12.59 -13.91 1.91
N SER A 153 11.26 -13.90 2.06
CA SER A 153 10.43 -12.70 1.90
C SER A 153 10.83 -11.59 2.87
N VAL A 154 11.02 -11.92 4.16
CA VAL A 154 11.48 -10.93 5.15
C VAL A 154 12.87 -10.41 4.80
N ARG A 155 13.81 -11.30 4.43
CA ARG A 155 15.16 -10.91 4.04
C ARG A 155 15.15 -9.94 2.86
N ARG A 156 14.40 -10.26 1.79
CA ARG A 156 14.27 -9.40 0.61
C ARG A 156 13.58 -8.08 0.94
N THR A 157 12.48 -8.12 1.69
CA THR A 157 11.71 -6.94 2.08
C THR A 157 12.57 -5.93 2.84
N VAL A 158 13.35 -6.37 3.82
CA VAL A 158 14.25 -5.46 4.56
C VAL A 158 15.35 -4.90 3.64
N ALA A 159 15.98 -5.76 2.82
CA ALA A 159 17.03 -5.34 1.90
C ALA A 159 16.53 -4.31 0.88
N TRP A 160 15.30 -4.49 0.39
CA TRP A 160 14.64 -3.58 -0.52
C TRP A 160 14.22 -2.28 0.16
N ALA A 161 13.64 -2.34 1.36
CA ALA A 161 13.26 -1.17 2.14
C ALA A 161 14.48 -0.26 2.41
N LYS A 162 15.65 -0.85 2.73
CA LYS A 162 16.91 -0.10 2.89
C LYS A 162 17.30 0.65 1.61
N ARG A 163 17.18 0.00 0.44
CA ARG A 163 17.47 0.62 -0.87
C ARG A 163 16.47 1.71 -1.21
N SER A 164 15.18 1.50 -0.93
CA SER A 164 14.13 2.50 -1.10
C SER A 164 14.37 3.74 -0.23
N ARG A 165 14.75 3.57 1.04
CA ARG A 165 15.13 4.67 1.95
C ARG A 165 16.26 5.53 1.36
N VAL A 166 17.36 4.89 0.96
CA VAL A 166 18.52 5.57 0.38
C VAL A 166 18.13 6.35 -0.87
N GLU A 167 17.36 5.74 -1.79
CA GLU A 167 16.95 6.42 -3.02
C GLU A 167 16.01 7.59 -2.75
N PHE A 168 15.07 7.43 -1.82
CA PHE A 168 14.14 8.48 -1.45
C PHE A 168 14.88 9.70 -0.88
N ASP A 169 15.82 9.49 0.05
CA ASP A 169 16.66 10.57 0.60
C ASP A 169 17.48 11.24 -0.47
N ARG A 170 18.11 10.45 -1.35
CA ARG A 170 18.93 10.96 -2.45
C ARG A 170 18.11 11.87 -3.37
N ILE A 171 16.89 11.48 -3.73
CA ILE A 171 16.02 12.28 -4.60
C ILE A 171 15.60 13.56 -3.90
N LEU A 172 15.13 13.50 -2.65
CA LEU A 172 14.70 14.68 -1.92
C LEU A 172 15.85 15.67 -1.67
N ALA A 173 17.06 15.18 -1.41
CA ALA A 173 18.23 16.04 -1.26
C ALA A 173 18.63 16.73 -2.57
N GLN A 174 18.45 16.06 -3.72
CA GLN A 174 18.85 16.60 -5.03
C GLN A 174 17.80 17.50 -5.67
N LYS A 175 16.52 17.17 -5.51
CA LYS A 175 15.41 17.83 -6.24
C LYS A 175 14.47 18.60 -5.33
N GLY A 176 14.58 18.44 -4.01
CA GLY A 176 13.58 18.88 -3.06
C GLY A 176 12.29 18.05 -3.12
N PRO A 177 11.32 18.36 -2.25
CA PRO A 177 9.98 17.78 -2.29
C PRO A 177 9.21 18.24 -3.54
N PRO A 178 8.56 17.33 -4.30
CA PRO A 178 7.85 17.67 -5.54
C PRO A 178 6.78 18.78 -5.39
N SER A 179 6.11 18.83 -4.24
CA SER A 179 5.03 19.77 -3.92
C SER A 179 5.39 20.74 -2.79
N GLY A 180 6.68 20.95 -2.51
CA GLY A 180 7.15 21.86 -1.46
C GLY A 180 7.12 21.29 -0.03
N LYS A 181 6.29 20.27 0.25
CA LYS A 181 6.28 19.49 1.50
C LYS A 181 6.77 18.07 1.24
N ARG A 182 7.60 17.54 2.14
CA ARG A 182 8.16 16.18 2.02
C ARG A 182 7.03 15.13 2.10
N PRO A 183 6.92 14.21 1.11
CA PRO A 183 6.00 13.08 1.21
C PRO A 183 6.45 12.10 2.29
N LEU A 184 5.58 11.19 2.70
CA LEU A 184 5.91 10.13 3.65
C LEU A 184 6.47 8.91 2.91
N LEU A 185 7.40 8.19 3.55
CA LEU A 185 7.89 6.90 3.10
C LEU A 185 7.41 5.82 4.09
N MET A 186 6.67 4.84 3.57
CA MET A 186 6.09 3.74 4.34
C MET A 186 6.80 2.42 4.03
N ALA A 187 7.25 1.73 5.08
CA ALA A 187 7.75 0.36 4.96
C ALA A 187 6.64 -0.66 5.24
N VAL A 188 6.79 -1.87 4.71
CA VAL A 188 5.78 -2.94 4.85
C VAL A 188 6.37 -4.08 5.66
N VAL A 189 5.76 -4.40 6.81
CA VAL A 189 6.15 -5.52 7.65
C VAL A 189 5.63 -6.80 7.02
N GLN A 190 6.53 -7.75 6.76
CA GLN A 190 6.26 -9.10 6.23
C GLN A 190 6.53 -10.18 7.28
N GLY A 191 6.31 -11.45 6.93
CA GLY A 191 6.55 -12.60 7.82
C GLY A 191 5.37 -13.58 7.94
N GLY A 192 4.33 -13.41 7.12
CA GLY A 192 3.18 -14.32 7.07
C GLY A 192 2.53 -14.50 8.44
N GLY A 193 2.17 -15.75 8.78
CA GLY A 193 1.67 -16.15 10.09
C GLY A 193 2.73 -16.42 11.16
N VAL A 194 4.01 -16.13 10.91
CA VAL A 194 5.12 -16.50 11.82
C VAL A 194 5.55 -15.31 12.67
N ARG A 195 5.30 -15.37 13.98
CA ARG A 195 5.57 -14.27 14.93
C ARG A 195 7.03 -13.84 14.97
N ASP A 196 7.98 -14.77 14.99
CA ASP A 196 9.40 -14.41 15.07
C ASP A 196 9.87 -13.66 13.81
N LEU A 197 9.34 -14.02 12.64
CA LEU A 197 9.64 -13.34 11.39
C LEU A 197 9.00 -11.94 11.33
N ARG A 198 7.77 -11.79 11.83
CA ARG A 198 7.12 -10.47 11.99
C ARG A 198 7.94 -9.56 12.90
N ARG A 199 8.43 -10.08 14.04
CA ARG A 199 9.30 -9.34 14.96
C ARG A 199 10.59 -8.91 14.28
N ARG A 200 11.32 -9.85 13.69
CA ARG A 200 12.59 -9.57 12.99
C ARG A 200 12.40 -8.50 11.91
N CYS A 201 11.37 -8.65 11.08
CA CYS A 201 11.06 -7.68 10.02
C CYS A 201 10.76 -6.29 10.60
N ALA A 202 9.90 -6.21 11.63
CA ALA A 202 9.55 -4.94 12.26
C ALA A 202 10.77 -4.24 12.89
N GLU A 203 11.60 -4.98 13.64
CA GLU A 203 12.81 -4.45 14.28
C GLU A 203 13.81 -3.90 13.26
N GLU A 204 14.08 -4.66 12.19
CA GLU A 204 15.01 -4.23 11.14
C GLU A 204 14.48 -3.01 10.37
N LEU A 205 13.17 -2.95 10.07
CA LEU A 205 12.56 -1.79 9.41
C LEU A 205 12.55 -0.56 10.31
N LEU A 206 12.27 -0.71 11.61
CA LEU A 206 12.33 0.38 12.60
C LEU A 206 13.74 0.95 12.70
N ALA A 207 14.77 0.10 12.66
CA ALA A 207 16.17 0.52 12.69
C ALA A 207 16.58 1.33 11.44
N ILE A 208 15.97 1.06 10.28
CA ILE A 208 16.21 1.82 9.04
C ILE A 208 15.59 3.23 9.09
N GLY A 209 14.40 3.35 9.67
CA GLY A 209 13.70 4.64 9.84
C GLY A 209 12.73 4.99 8.71
N PHE A 210 11.44 4.97 9.04
CA PHE A 210 10.32 5.28 8.14
C PHE A 210 9.28 6.17 8.84
N ASP A 211 8.39 6.78 8.04
CA ASP A 211 7.37 7.69 8.56
C ASP A 211 6.09 6.95 8.99
N ALA A 212 5.82 5.79 8.37
CA ALA A 212 4.68 4.94 8.66
C ALA A 212 5.00 3.48 8.32
N PHE A 213 4.15 2.57 8.77
CA PHE A 213 4.33 1.14 8.55
C PHE A 213 3.05 0.48 8.03
N GLY A 214 3.22 -0.54 7.22
CA GLY A 214 2.15 -1.35 6.65
C GLY A 214 2.19 -2.78 7.18
N PHE A 215 1.03 -3.40 7.32
CA PHE A 215 0.92 -4.85 7.41
C PHE A 215 0.86 -5.43 6.00
N GLY A 216 1.93 -6.07 5.58
CA GLY A 216 2.00 -6.80 4.31
C GLY A 216 1.65 -8.28 4.46
N GLY A 217 1.43 -8.91 3.31
CA GLY A 217 0.98 -10.30 3.23
C GLY A 217 -0.53 -10.39 3.05
N TRP A 218 -1.02 -11.61 2.89
CA TRP A 218 -2.46 -11.87 2.86
C TRP A 218 -3.00 -11.94 4.31
N PRO A 219 -3.86 -11.00 4.77
CA PRO A 219 -4.29 -10.94 6.17
C PRO A 219 -5.40 -11.93 6.53
N LEU A 220 -5.71 -12.88 5.64
CA LEU A 220 -6.80 -13.84 5.83
C LEU A 220 -6.27 -15.27 5.87
N ASP A 221 -6.95 -16.15 6.61
CA ASP A 221 -6.75 -17.59 6.51
C ASP A 221 -7.44 -18.18 5.26
N THR A 222 -7.28 -19.48 5.05
CA THR A 222 -7.94 -20.22 3.96
C THR A 222 -9.47 -20.22 4.04
N GLN A 223 -10.05 -19.93 5.20
CA GLN A 223 -11.49 -19.76 5.42
C GLN A 223 -11.94 -18.30 5.23
N GLY A 224 -11.02 -17.40 4.87
CA GLY A 224 -11.30 -15.98 4.63
C GLY A 224 -11.46 -15.15 5.90
N ARG A 225 -11.12 -15.69 7.08
CA ARG A 225 -11.17 -14.98 8.36
C ARG A 225 -9.92 -14.15 8.57
N LEU A 226 -10.07 -12.98 9.17
CA LEU A 226 -8.96 -12.10 9.49
C LEU A 226 -8.02 -12.77 10.51
N LEU A 227 -6.72 -12.74 10.26
CA LEU A 227 -5.68 -13.25 11.15
C LEU A 227 -5.44 -12.27 12.32
N THR A 228 -6.46 -12.01 13.12
CA THR A 228 -6.47 -11.00 14.20
C THR A 228 -5.28 -11.12 15.13
N ASP A 229 -4.90 -12.35 15.53
CA ASP A 229 -3.74 -12.58 16.41
C ASP A 229 -2.41 -12.11 15.82
N ILE A 230 -2.25 -12.21 14.50
CA ILE A 230 -1.04 -11.79 13.78
C ILE A 230 -1.07 -10.29 13.52
N LEU A 231 -2.23 -9.72 13.21
CA LEU A 231 -2.40 -8.26 13.09
C LEU A 231 -2.14 -7.57 14.44
N ALA A 232 -2.74 -8.06 15.53
CA ALA A 232 -2.55 -7.54 16.88
C ALA A 232 -1.06 -7.58 17.28
N TYR A 233 -0.43 -8.74 17.13
CA TYR A 233 0.99 -8.89 17.43
C TYR A 233 1.88 -7.98 16.57
N THR A 234 1.59 -7.87 15.26
CA THR A 234 2.34 -6.95 14.38
C THR A 234 2.18 -5.49 14.80
N ARG A 235 0.97 -5.11 15.24
CA ARG A 235 0.70 -3.77 15.73
C ARG A 235 1.46 -3.47 17.02
N GLU A 236 1.57 -4.41 17.94
CA GLU A 236 2.32 -4.25 19.20
C GLU A 236 3.81 -4.01 18.97
N LEU A 237 4.38 -4.59 17.92
CA LEU A 237 5.80 -4.43 17.57
C LEU A 237 6.15 -3.00 17.09
N ILE A 238 5.18 -2.27 16.55
CA ILE A 238 5.39 -0.92 16.00
C ILE A 238 5.01 0.13 17.05
N PRO A 239 5.88 1.10 17.40
CA PRO A 239 5.56 2.13 18.38
C PRO A 239 4.27 2.89 18.07
N ALA A 240 3.47 3.19 19.11
CA ALA A 240 2.13 3.77 18.99
C ALA A 240 2.06 5.03 18.12
N ARG A 241 3.10 5.86 18.17
CA ARG A 241 3.26 7.10 17.38
C ARG A 241 3.24 6.92 15.86
N PHE A 242 3.49 5.72 15.35
CA PHE A 242 3.47 5.46 13.92
C PHE A 242 2.09 4.99 13.47
N VAL A 243 1.66 5.50 12.32
CA VAL A 243 0.44 5.02 11.67
C VAL A 243 0.70 3.64 11.06
N MET A 244 -0.28 2.75 11.25
CA MET A 244 -0.30 1.42 10.67
C MET A 244 -1.35 1.33 9.57
N HIS A 245 -0.93 0.88 8.39
CA HIS A 245 -1.77 0.60 7.24
C HIS A 245 -2.06 -0.89 7.13
N ALA A 246 -3.34 -1.29 7.11
CA ALA A 246 -3.75 -2.66 6.81
C ALA A 246 -3.94 -2.81 5.29
N LEU A 247 -2.87 -3.13 4.56
CA LEU A 247 -2.88 -3.15 3.10
C LEU A 247 -3.89 -4.16 2.55
N GLY A 248 -4.75 -3.70 1.64
CA GLY A 248 -5.76 -4.52 0.96
C GLY A 248 -6.95 -4.94 1.82
N VAL A 249 -7.07 -4.45 3.06
CA VAL A 249 -8.22 -4.72 3.94
C VAL A 249 -9.33 -3.73 3.64
N GLY A 250 -10.48 -4.22 3.14
CA GLY A 250 -11.64 -3.35 2.87
C GLY A 250 -13.01 -3.90 3.19
N HIS A 251 -13.13 -5.13 3.69
CA HIS A 251 -14.42 -5.59 4.19
C HIS A 251 -14.81 -4.80 5.45
N PRO A 252 -16.02 -4.24 5.56
CA PRO A 252 -16.38 -3.34 6.66
C PRO A 252 -16.10 -3.91 8.06
N ALA A 253 -16.40 -5.19 8.28
CA ALA A 253 -16.11 -5.86 9.55
C ALA A 253 -14.60 -5.95 9.86
N TYR A 254 -13.76 -6.12 8.83
CA TYR A 254 -12.30 -6.22 9.00
C TYR A 254 -11.67 -4.84 9.21
N VAL A 255 -12.23 -3.79 8.58
CA VAL A 255 -11.84 -2.41 8.86
C VAL A 255 -12.18 -2.04 10.31
N ALA A 256 -13.37 -2.40 10.79
CA ALA A 256 -13.78 -2.17 12.17
C ALA A 256 -12.86 -2.90 13.17
N GLU A 257 -12.55 -4.18 12.90
CA GLU A 257 -11.67 -4.96 13.77
C GLU A 257 -10.22 -4.44 13.74
N GLY A 258 -9.66 -4.17 12.57
CA GLY A 258 -8.34 -3.55 12.45
C GLY A 258 -8.25 -2.22 13.21
N THR A 259 -9.34 -1.44 13.22
CA THR A 259 -9.37 -0.14 13.91
C THR A 259 -9.28 -0.32 15.41
N ARG A 260 -9.98 -1.33 15.97
CA ARG A 260 -9.86 -1.72 17.38
C ARG A 260 -8.44 -2.17 17.73
N LEU A 261 -7.78 -2.86 16.82
CA LEU A 261 -6.39 -3.30 17.00
C LEU A 261 -5.41 -2.12 16.95
N GLY A 262 -5.78 -0.97 16.36
CA GLY A 262 -4.94 0.24 16.30
C GLY A 262 -4.34 0.52 14.92
N TYR A 263 -4.94 -0.03 13.85
CA TYR A 263 -4.66 0.35 12.46
C TYR A 263 -5.45 1.60 12.07
N GLY A 264 -4.80 2.51 11.36
CA GLY A 264 -5.37 3.80 10.98
C GLY A 264 -5.70 3.93 9.49
N LEU A 265 -5.04 3.16 8.63
CA LEU A 265 -5.24 3.24 7.18
C LEU A 265 -5.71 1.89 6.63
N TYR A 266 -6.57 1.96 5.63
CA TYR A 266 -7.16 0.83 4.92
C TYR A 266 -7.32 1.18 3.46
N ASP A 267 -7.21 0.20 2.58
CA ASP A 267 -7.45 0.39 1.16
C ASP A 267 -8.12 -0.83 0.51
N SER A 268 -9.00 -0.59 -0.44
CA SER A 268 -9.56 -1.67 -1.26
C SER A 268 -10.37 -1.19 -2.46
N ALA A 269 -10.35 -1.98 -3.53
CA ALA A 269 -11.34 -1.90 -4.61
C ALA A 269 -12.70 -2.51 -4.23
N LEU A 270 -12.84 -3.13 -3.04
CA LEU A 270 -14.01 -3.93 -2.66
C LEU A 270 -15.33 -3.16 -2.76
N PRO A 271 -15.50 -1.92 -2.24
CA PRO A 271 -16.79 -1.24 -2.31
C PRO A 271 -17.27 -1.00 -3.74
N THR A 272 -16.39 -0.50 -4.63
CA THR A 272 -16.75 -0.25 -6.03
C THR A 272 -16.92 -1.54 -6.81
N ARG A 273 -16.14 -2.58 -6.50
CA ARG A 273 -16.29 -3.91 -7.11
C ARG A 273 -17.63 -4.53 -6.76
N ASP A 274 -18.03 -4.47 -5.50
CA ASP A 274 -19.27 -5.06 -5.03
C ASP A 274 -20.49 -4.29 -5.55
N ALA A 275 -20.43 -2.96 -5.61
CA ALA A 275 -21.46 -2.14 -6.27
C ALA A 275 -21.68 -2.53 -7.74
N ARG A 276 -20.60 -2.74 -8.52
CA ARG A 276 -20.69 -3.22 -9.91
C ARG A 276 -21.25 -4.64 -10.03
N HIS A 277 -21.18 -5.44 -8.97
CA HIS A 277 -21.83 -6.75 -8.87
C HIS A 277 -23.19 -6.68 -8.16
N ALA A 278 -23.82 -5.50 -8.15
CA ALA A 278 -25.14 -5.25 -7.58
C ALA A 278 -25.26 -5.60 -6.08
N ARG A 279 -24.19 -5.41 -5.30
CA ARG A 279 -24.21 -5.53 -3.84
C ARG A 279 -24.17 -4.16 -3.21
N LEU A 280 -25.13 -3.91 -2.32
CA LEU A 280 -25.23 -2.68 -1.53
C LEU A 280 -24.94 -2.98 -0.07
N TYR A 281 -24.04 -2.21 0.54
CA TYR A 281 -23.82 -2.25 1.97
C TYR A 281 -24.87 -1.40 2.67
N VAL A 282 -25.52 -1.99 3.67
CA VAL A 282 -26.50 -1.31 4.52
C VAL A 282 -26.11 -1.51 5.97
N LEU A 283 -26.19 -0.45 6.76
CA LEU A 283 -26.13 -0.57 8.21
C LEU A 283 -27.42 -1.28 8.65
N ARG A 284 -27.28 -2.43 9.31
CA ARG A 284 -28.43 -3.07 9.96
C ARG A 284 -28.76 -2.26 11.21
N ALA A 285 -29.96 -1.68 11.26
CA ALA A 285 -30.45 -1.02 12.46
C ALA A 285 -30.46 -2.04 13.62
N GLY A 286 -29.81 -1.70 14.74
CA GLY A 286 -29.81 -2.51 15.96
C GLY A 286 -28.61 -3.43 16.18
N THR A 287 -27.60 -3.46 15.31
CA THR A 287 -26.34 -4.16 15.63
C THR A 287 -25.51 -3.30 16.58
N PRO A 288 -25.23 -3.72 17.82
CA PRO A 288 -24.36 -2.97 18.72
C PRO A 288 -22.95 -2.87 18.12
N ALA A 289 -22.28 -1.74 18.31
CA ALA A 289 -20.92 -1.50 17.85
C ALA A 289 -19.99 -2.61 18.39
N GLY A 290 -19.59 -3.58 17.55
CA GLY A 290 -18.89 -4.75 18.08
C GLY A 290 -18.86 -5.99 17.19
N GLN A 291 -19.92 -6.26 16.43
CA GLN A 291 -20.06 -7.49 15.62
C GLN A 291 -19.84 -7.26 14.12
#